data_AF-A0A6C0KFK2-F1
#
_entry.id   AF-A0A6C0KFK2-F1
#
_cell.length_a   1.000
_cell.length_b   1.000
_cell.length_c   1.000
_cell.angle_alpha   90.00
_cell.angle_beta   90.00
_cell.angle_gamma   90.00
#
_symmetry.space_group_name_H-M   'P 1'
#
loop_
_entity.id
_entity.type
_entity.pdbx_description
1 polymer ?
#
loop_
_entity_poly.entity_id
_entity_poly.type
_entity_poly.pdbx_seq_one_letter_code
_entity_poly.pdbx_strand_id
1 'polypeptide(L)'
;MDCDFCKKSFSTKGSLAIHQKTAKFCLKLQGKHEESCFKCENCTKIFTQKTSLSDHIPICKERYKKLLDKKDEEHSTTIKRLELEIVKMKRSEKEKLKEKNDYIAKLESKLEKLEAKLEAKLEKLETAVTTIALESKVTSKSLTTVPTTTTTNNTTNITVTTNNVLNLSQEHVKKVLTEQLDYNVVYAGQAGLAKFVVDKMLKNQAGKLIYRCVDPSRQMFEFVDEHGETVRDMKAEKLIQSLLEGEVIKIGLDEAAKGWNTEDNRLNTERTNVFGPKVSEYAELNRNNTVFRSKVSSLTT
;
A
#
# COMPACT_ATOMS: atom_id res chain seq x y z
N MET A 1 63.34 18.34 45.64
CA MET A 1 64.55 18.21 44.78
C MET A 1 64.59 19.39 43.86
N ASP A 2 65.74 20.04 43.74
CA ASP A 2 65.83 21.34 43.08
C ASP A 2 66.52 21.20 41.73
N CYS A 3 66.13 22.03 40.77
CA CYS A 3 66.80 22.07 39.48
C CYS A 3 68.11 22.84 39.58
N ASP A 4 69.23 22.22 39.21
CA ASP A 4 70.56 22.84 39.34
C ASP A 4 70.73 24.13 38.52
N PHE A 5 69.98 24.27 37.41
CA PHE A 5 70.08 25.39 36.47
C PHE A 5 69.19 26.58 36.81
N CYS A 6 67.95 26.32 37.24
CA CYS A 6 66.96 27.39 37.51
C CYS A 6 66.53 27.49 38.97
N LYS A 7 67.07 26.62 39.84
CA LYS A 7 66.82 26.51 41.29
C LYS A 7 65.34 26.35 41.69
N LYS A 8 64.48 25.92 40.77
CA LYS A 8 63.07 25.60 41.07
C LYS A 8 62.96 24.25 41.77
N SER A 9 62.17 24.18 42.84
CA SER A 9 61.92 22.97 43.62
C SER A 9 60.77 22.13 43.09
N PHE A 10 60.93 20.81 43.12
CA PHE A 10 59.94 19.82 42.69
C PHE A 10 59.75 18.74 43.77
N SER A 11 58.51 18.25 43.88
CA SER A 11 58.08 17.22 44.83
C SER A 11 58.50 15.80 44.44
N THR A 12 58.76 15.54 43.15
CA THR A 12 59.14 14.21 42.65
C THR A 12 60.33 14.25 41.70
N LYS A 13 61.08 13.13 41.60
CA LYS A 13 62.19 12.97 40.64
C LYS A 13 61.73 13.05 39.18
N GLY A 14 60.56 12.47 38.88
CA GLY A 14 59.98 12.50 37.55
C GLY A 14 59.66 13.93 37.08
N SER A 15 59.05 14.74 37.94
CA SER A 15 58.73 16.14 37.61
C SER A 15 59.97 16.99 37.35
N LEU A 16 61.04 16.79 38.13
CA LEU A 16 62.32 17.46 37.90
C LEU A 16 62.95 17.04 36.57
N ALA A 17 62.94 15.74 36.25
CA ALA A 17 63.49 15.22 35.00
C ALA A 17 62.74 15.74 33.77
N ILE A 18 61.40 15.81 33.83
CA ILE A 18 60.57 16.40 32.77
C ILE A 18 60.88 17.90 32.64
N HIS A 19 60.93 18.63 33.76
CA HIS A 19 61.25 20.06 33.77
C HIS A 19 62.58 20.37 33.08
N GLN A 20 63.65 19.65 33.42
CA GLN A 20 64.98 19.85 32.84
C GLN A 20 65.01 19.54 31.33
N LYS A 21 64.11 18.69 30.82
CA LYS A 21 64.03 18.31 29.40
C LYS A 21 63.09 19.16 28.56
N THR A 22 62.05 19.77 29.16
CA THR A 22 60.97 20.40 28.37
C THR A 22 60.72 21.86 28.70
N ALA A 23 61.19 22.37 29.84
CA ALA A 23 60.94 23.75 30.22
C ALA A 23 61.86 24.70 29.43
N LYS A 24 61.28 25.45 28.49
CA LYS A 24 62.00 26.36 27.58
C LYS A 24 63.03 27.26 28.28
N PHE A 25 62.64 27.86 29.39
CA PHE A 25 63.53 28.71 30.18
C PHE A 25 64.71 27.92 30.78
N CYS A 26 64.46 26.72 31.30
CA CYS A 26 65.52 25.87 31.84
C CYS A 26 66.44 25.33 30.74
N LEU A 27 65.92 24.98 29.56
CA LEU A 27 66.70 24.55 28.40
C LEU A 27 67.62 25.67 27.90
N LYS A 28 67.11 26.90 27.86
CA LYS A 28 67.92 28.09 27.51
C LYS A 28 69.06 28.32 28.50
N LEU A 29 68.80 28.16 29.81
CA LEU A 29 69.84 28.25 30.84
C LEU A 29 70.85 27.08 30.79
N GLN A 30 70.43 25.91 30.27
CA GLN A 30 71.32 24.77 30.02
C GLN A 30 72.17 24.92 28.75
N GLY A 31 71.97 25.97 27.94
CA GLY A 31 72.61 26.11 26.63
C GLY A 31 72.13 25.09 25.59
N LYS A 32 70.97 24.46 25.79
CA LYS A 32 70.37 23.49 24.87
C LYS A 32 69.32 24.16 23.98
N HIS A 33 69.30 23.81 22.70
CA HIS A 33 68.25 24.21 21.78
C HIS A 33 67.00 23.32 21.92
N GLU A 34 65.85 23.79 21.41
CA GLU A 34 64.57 23.05 21.42
C GLU A 34 64.67 21.77 20.56
N GLU A 35 65.21 20.68 21.11
CA GLU A 35 65.53 19.45 20.35
C GLU A 35 64.36 18.48 20.17
N SER A 36 63.24 18.63 20.89
CA SER A 36 62.11 17.69 20.78
C SER A 36 60.75 18.39 20.78
N CYS A 37 60.37 18.87 19.61
CA CYS A 37 59.06 19.44 19.33
C CYS A 37 58.18 18.39 18.61
N PHE A 38 57.11 17.94 19.26
CA PHE A 38 56.13 17.02 18.70
C PHE A 38 55.05 17.83 17.97
N LYS A 39 55.09 17.85 16.64
CA LYS A 39 54.12 18.59 15.81
C LYS A 39 52.89 17.73 15.50
N CYS A 40 51.70 18.32 15.57
CA CYS A 40 50.51 17.67 15.05
C CYS A 40 50.53 17.69 13.51
N GLU A 41 50.30 16.56 12.86
CA GLU A 41 50.23 16.49 11.39
C GLU A 41 49.00 17.19 10.81
N ASN A 42 47.97 17.35 11.64
CA ASN A 42 46.68 17.87 11.19
C ASN A 42 46.52 19.36 11.43
N CYS A 43 47.28 19.97 12.34
CA CYS A 43 47.21 21.41 12.63
C CYS A 43 48.60 22.02 12.86
N THR A 44 48.67 23.31 13.14
CA THR A 44 49.95 24.01 13.35
C THR A 44 50.49 23.91 14.79
N LYS A 45 49.82 23.20 15.70
CA LYS A 45 50.22 23.09 17.11
C LYS A 45 51.46 22.22 17.29
N ILE A 46 52.36 22.69 18.15
CA ILE A 46 53.61 22.04 18.54
C ILE A 46 53.59 21.79 20.05
N PHE A 47 53.97 20.58 20.46
CA PHE A 47 53.98 20.13 21.85
C PHE A 47 55.40 19.80 22.30
N THR A 48 55.69 20.01 23.58
CA THR A 48 57.00 19.71 24.17
C THR A 48 57.11 18.28 24.70
N GLN A 49 56.00 17.54 24.75
CA GLN A 49 55.92 16.16 25.21
C GLN A 49 55.04 15.33 24.27
N LYS A 50 55.40 14.04 24.09
CA LYS A 50 54.66 13.09 23.27
C LYS A 50 53.24 12.83 23.80
N THR A 51 53.09 12.75 25.12
CA THR A 51 51.80 12.55 25.81
C THR A 51 50.81 13.66 25.46
N SER A 52 51.25 14.93 25.55
CA SER A 52 50.41 16.07 25.20
C SER A 52 49.97 16.10 23.72
N LEU A 53 50.81 15.62 22.80
CA LEU A 53 50.40 15.43 21.41
C LEU A 53 49.35 14.31 21.31
N SER A 54 49.56 13.19 22.00
CA SER A 54 48.62 12.06 22.03
C SER A 54 47.24 12.48 22.53
N ASP A 55 47.19 13.28 23.61
CA ASP A 55 45.95 13.79 24.18
C ASP A 55 45.28 14.84 23.27
N HIS A 56 46.07 15.54 22.46
CA HIS A 56 45.55 16.52 21.50
C HIS A 56 44.91 15.88 20.27
N ILE A 57 45.48 14.80 19.72
CA ILE A 57 45.01 14.12 18.51
C ILE A 57 43.50 13.83 18.49
N PRO A 58 42.85 13.32 19.56
CA PRO A 58 41.41 13.05 19.56
C PRO A 58 40.55 14.33 19.55
N ILE A 59 41.04 15.44 20.10
CA ILE A 59 40.31 16.73 20.18
C ILE A 59 40.78 17.75 19.14
N CYS A 60 41.61 17.34 18.18
CA CYS A 60 42.14 18.21 17.15
C CYS A 60 41.03 18.60 16.16
N LYS A 61 40.55 19.84 16.24
CA LYS A 61 39.48 20.37 15.36
C LYS A 61 39.82 20.22 13.87
N GLU A 62 41.06 20.50 13.48
CA GLU A 62 41.48 20.43 12.07
C GLU A 62 41.49 18.98 11.56
N ARG A 63 41.89 18.02 12.42
CA ARG A 63 41.79 16.59 12.12
C ARG A 63 40.33 16.17 11.95
N TYR A 64 39.45 16.60 12.85
CA TYR A 64 38.02 16.29 12.79
C TYR A 64 37.39 16.84 11.51
N LYS A 65 37.71 18.10 11.14
CA LYS A 65 37.25 18.72 9.89
C LYS A 65 37.68 17.92 8.66
N LYS A 66 38.96 17.57 8.53
CA LYS A 66 39.45 16.74 7.41
C LYS A 66 38.76 15.37 7.32
N LEU A 67 38.42 14.76 8.46
CA LEU A 67 37.68 13.50 8.49
C LEU A 67 36.23 13.67 8.02
N LEU A 68 35.58 14.80 8.37
CA LEU A 68 34.26 15.12 7.86
C LEU A 68 34.29 15.39 6.36
N ASP A 69 35.21 16.25 5.88
CA ASP A 69 35.35 16.56 4.45
C ASP A 69 35.58 15.28 3.62
N LYS A 70 36.39 14.35 4.14
CA LYS A 70 36.63 13.05 3.50
C LYS A 70 35.36 12.19 3.45
N LYS A 71 34.60 12.12 4.55
CA LYS A 71 33.32 11.40 4.58
C LYS A 71 32.31 12.02 3.62
N ASP A 72 32.24 13.33 3.56
CA ASP A 72 31.32 14.04 2.67
C ASP A 72 31.65 13.76 1.20
N GLU A 73 32.93 13.66 0.84
CA GLU A 73 33.35 13.25 -0.51
C GLU A 73 33.03 11.77 -0.79
N GLU A 74 33.26 10.87 0.17
CA GLU A 74 32.87 9.45 0.08
C GLU A 74 31.34 9.28 -0.06
N HIS A 75 30.56 10.09 0.66
CA HIS A 75 29.10 10.11 0.55
C HIS A 75 28.65 10.69 -0.80
N SER A 76 29.23 11.80 -1.26
CA SER A 76 28.95 12.44 -2.55
C SER A 76 29.19 11.48 -3.72
N THR A 77 30.33 10.76 -3.71
CA THR A 77 30.65 9.75 -4.73
C THR A 77 29.69 8.56 -4.68
N THR A 78 29.29 8.12 -3.47
CA THR A 78 28.30 7.05 -3.30
C THR A 78 26.92 7.45 -3.81
N ILE A 79 26.46 8.67 -3.52
CA ILE A 79 25.18 9.21 -3.97
C ILE A 79 25.14 9.24 -5.51
N LYS A 80 26.17 9.81 -6.16
CA LYS A 80 26.25 9.86 -7.63
C LYS A 80 26.17 8.47 -8.28
N ARG A 81 26.80 7.46 -7.66
CA ARG A 81 26.73 6.07 -8.13
C ARG A 81 25.32 5.49 -8.00
N LEU A 82 24.67 5.70 -6.85
CA LEU A 82 23.31 5.21 -6.61
C LEU A 82 22.29 5.90 -7.53
N GLU A 83 22.44 7.20 -7.77
CA GLU A 83 21.61 7.95 -8.72
C GLU A 83 21.72 7.36 -10.14
N LEU A 84 22.94 7.04 -10.58
CA LEU A 84 23.16 6.40 -11.88
C LEU A 84 22.51 5.02 -11.96
N GLU A 85 22.57 4.23 -10.89
CA GLU A 85 21.94 2.92 -10.81
C GLU A 85 20.41 3.00 -10.85
N ILE A 86 19.82 3.95 -10.12
CA ILE A 86 18.37 4.23 -10.15
C ILE A 86 17.92 4.59 -11.58
N VAL A 87 18.68 5.44 -12.29
CA VAL A 87 18.35 5.81 -13.68
C VAL A 87 18.40 4.59 -14.61
N LYS A 88 19.39 3.71 -14.44
CA LYS A 88 19.47 2.45 -15.22
C LYS A 88 18.30 1.52 -14.94
N MET A 89 17.94 1.33 -13.66
CA MET A 89 16.79 0.51 -13.28
C MET A 89 15.49 1.06 -13.86
N LYS A 90 15.23 2.37 -13.70
CA LYS A 90 14.04 3.03 -14.27
C LYS A 90 13.95 2.85 -15.79
N ARG A 91 15.07 2.92 -16.51
CA ARG A 91 15.09 2.68 -17.96
C ARG A 91 14.73 1.24 -18.31
N SER A 92 15.25 0.26 -17.57
CA SER A 92 14.93 -1.16 -17.77
C SER A 92 13.45 -1.45 -17.46
N GLU A 93 12.91 -0.88 -16.38
CA GLU A 93 11.49 -1.02 -16.03
C GLU A 93 10.58 -0.38 -17.10
N LYS A 94 10.95 0.80 -17.60
CA LYS A 94 10.21 1.46 -18.68
C LYS A 94 10.17 0.63 -19.95
N GLU A 95 11.28 -0.04 -20.31
CA GLU A 95 11.31 -0.92 -21.48
C GLU A 95 10.41 -2.15 -21.28
N LYS A 96 10.50 -2.81 -20.12
CA LYS A 96 9.61 -3.95 -19.78
C LYS A 96 8.14 -3.55 -19.79
N LEU A 97 7.81 -2.34 -19.34
CA LEU A 97 6.45 -1.82 -19.36
C LEU A 97 5.97 -1.60 -20.80
N LYS A 98 6.84 -1.05 -21.66
CA LYS A 98 6.54 -0.87 -23.09
C LYS A 98 6.27 -2.21 -23.77
N GLU A 99 7.12 -3.21 -23.55
CA GLU A 99 6.92 -4.56 -24.09
C GLU A 99 5.59 -5.20 -23.64
N LYS A 100 5.22 -5.03 -22.37
CA LYS A 100 3.94 -5.49 -21.84
C LYS A 100 2.76 -4.77 -22.48
N ASN A 101 2.84 -3.45 -22.65
CA ASN A 101 1.78 -2.67 -23.29
C ASN A 101 1.61 -3.07 -24.76
N ASP A 102 2.71 -3.28 -25.50
CA ASP A 102 2.67 -3.76 -26.88
C ASP A 102 2.04 -5.17 -26.97
N TYR A 103 2.26 -6.03 -25.96
CA TYR A 103 1.62 -7.34 -25.88
C TYR A 103 0.13 -7.25 -25.55
N ILE A 104 -0.27 -6.36 -24.63
CA ILE A 104 -1.67 -6.11 -24.29
C ILE A 104 -2.43 -5.61 -25.52
N ALA A 105 -1.89 -4.64 -26.26
CA ALA A 105 -2.50 -4.14 -27.49
C ALA A 105 -2.72 -5.25 -28.54
N LYS A 106 -1.78 -6.21 -28.64
CA LYS A 106 -1.94 -7.40 -29.51
C LYS A 106 -3.05 -8.34 -29.03
N LEU A 107 -3.25 -8.47 -27.71
CA LEU A 107 -4.34 -9.27 -27.15
C LEU A 107 -5.69 -8.59 -27.35
N GLU A 108 -5.77 -7.27 -27.13
CA GLU A 108 -6.98 -6.46 -27.36
C GLU A 108 -7.45 -6.59 -28.81
N SER A 109 -6.55 -6.42 -29.80
CA SER A 109 -6.89 -6.61 -31.21
C SER A 109 -7.35 -8.05 -31.54
N LYS A 110 -6.86 -9.06 -30.81
CA LYS A 110 -7.33 -10.45 -30.98
C LYS A 110 -8.72 -10.65 -30.38
N LEU A 111 -9.00 -10.05 -29.22
CA LEU A 111 -10.30 -10.09 -28.56
C LEU A 111 -11.36 -9.41 -29.43
N GLU A 112 -11.09 -8.22 -29.94
CA GLU A 112 -11.99 -7.50 -30.86
C GLU A 112 -12.34 -8.34 -32.10
N LYS A 113 -11.35 -9.03 -32.68
CA LYS A 113 -11.58 -9.96 -33.81
C LYS A 113 -12.42 -11.18 -33.42
N LEU A 114 -12.38 -11.62 -32.17
CA LEU A 114 -13.19 -12.74 -31.69
C LEU A 114 -14.62 -12.28 -31.38
N GLU A 115 -14.78 -11.11 -30.79
CA GLU A 115 -16.08 -10.47 -30.53
C GLU A 115 -16.84 -10.25 -31.84
N ALA A 116 -16.22 -9.63 -32.84
CA ALA A 116 -16.84 -9.45 -34.17
C ALA A 116 -17.23 -10.78 -34.85
N LYS A 117 -16.44 -11.84 -34.65
CA LYS A 117 -16.79 -13.18 -35.17
C LYS A 117 -17.98 -13.80 -34.42
N LEU A 118 -18.12 -13.52 -33.13
CA LEU A 118 -19.21 -14.02 -32.31
C LEU A 118 -20.52 -13.30 -32.67
N GLU A 119 -20.47 -11.97 -32.80
CA GLU A 119 -21.61 -11.16 -33.26
C GLU A 119 -22.11 -11.60 -34.64
N ALA A 120 -21.20 -11.78 -35.60
CA ALA A 120 -21.56 -12.27 -36.93
C ALA A 120 -22.16 -13.69 -36.92
N LYS A 121 -21.85 -14.51 -35.91
CA LYS A 121 -22.50 -15.83 -35.73
C LYS A 121 -23.87 -15.70 -35.09
N LEU A 122 -24.05 -14.79 -34.13
CA LEU A 122 -25.35 -14.51 -33.52
C LEU A 122 -26.34 -13.96 -34.56
N GLU A 123 -25.92 -13.01 -35.39
CA GLU A 123 -26.74 -12.45 -36.46
C GLU A 123 -27.18 -13.54 -37.47
N LYS A 124 -26.28 -14.46 -37.81
CA LYS A 124 -26.61 -15.64 -38.66
C LYS A 124 -27.61 -16.58 -37.98
N LEU A 125 -27.55 -16.72 -36.66
CA LEU A 125 -28.49 -17.56 -35.91
C LEU A 125 -29.86 -16.90 -35.82
N GLU A 126 -29.91 -15.60 -35.55
CA GLU A 126 -31.15 -14.81 -35.51
C GLU A 126 -31.86 -14.80 -36.87
N THR A 127 -31.12 -14.62 -37.95
CA THR A 127 -31.66 -14.70 -39.32
C THR A 127 -32.20 -16.10 -39.64
N ALA A 128 -31.53 -17.16 -39.18
CA ALA A 128 -32.01 -18.54 -39.34
C ALA A 128 -33.28 -18.84 -38.50
N VAL A 129 -33.37 -18.31 -37.28
CA VAL A 129 -34.55 -18.47 -36.42
C VAL A 129 -35.75 -17.72 -37.01
N THR A 130 -35.54 -16.52 -37.54
CA THR A 130 -36.62 -15.73 -38.16
C THR A 130 -37.11 -16.34 -39.47
N THR A 131 -36.24 -16.92 -40.31
CA THR A 131 -36.69 -17.67 -41.50
C THR A 131 -37.50 -18.91 -41.12
N ILE A 132 -37.07 -19.70 -40.13
CA ILE A 132 -37.85 -20.85 -39.63
C ILE A 132 -39.21 -20.42 -39.06
N ALA A 133 -39.26 -19.29 -38.34
CA ALA A 133 -40.51 -18.72 -37.82
C ALA A 133 -41.46 -18.22 -38.94
N LEU A 134 -40.91 -17.78 -40.08
CA LEU A 134 -41.69 -17.38 -41.24
C LEU A 134 -42.19 -18.58 -42.05
N GLU A 135 -41.36 -19.62 -42.21
CA GLU A 135 -41.73 -20.86 -42.91
C GLU A 135 -42.82 -21.64 -42.17
N SER A 136 -42.83 -21.61 -40.83
CA SER A 136 -43.88 -22.23 -40.00
C SER A 136 -45.24 -21.51 -40.06
N LYS A 137 -45.30 -20.28 -40.60
CA LYS A 137 -46.56 -19.51 -40.75
C LYS A 137 -47.32 -19.80 -42.06
N VAL A 138 -46.68 -20.51 -43.01
CA VAL A 138 -47.28 -20.83 -44.32
C VAL A 138 -47.97 -22.21 -44.32
N THR A 139 -47.74 -23.05 -43.31
CA THR A 139 -48.36 -24.38 -43.19
C THR A 139 -49.54 -24.40 -42.23
N SER A 140 -50.53 -23.51 -42.41
CA SER A 140 -51.82 -23.68 -41.75
C SER A 140 -52.97 -23.20 -42.64
N LYS A 141 -53.23 -23.96 -43.71
CA LYS A 141 -54.54 -23.97 -44.35
C LYS A 141 -54.92 -25.41 -44.68
N SER A 142 -55.94 -25.88 -43.94
CA SER A 142 -56.85 -26.99 -44.23
C SER A 142 -56.81 -28.20 -43.27
N LEU A 143 -58.04 -28.56 -42.88
CA LEU A 143 -58.56 -29.83 -42.33
C LEU A 143 -58.70 -29.96 -40.79
N THR A 144 -59.95 -29.73 -40.38
CA THR A 144 -60.75 -30.37 -39.33
C THR A 144 -60.21 -31.70 -38.77
N THR A 145 -60.08 -31.80 -37.44
CA THR A 145 -60.85 -32.69 -36.54
C THR A 145 -60.29 -32.60 -35.11
N VAL A 146 -61.19 -32.65 -34.12
CA VAL A 146 -60.98 -32.60 -32.66
C VAL A 146 -60.34 -33.94 -32.20
N PRO A 147 -59.37 -34.01 -31.27
CA PRO A 147 -59.69 -33.97 -29.84
C PRO A 147 -58.70 -33.25 -28.90
N THR A 148 -59.29 -32.56 -27.94
CA THR A 148 -58.88 -32.35 -26.54
C THR A 148 -57.41 -32.59 -26.20
N THR A 149 -56.67 -31.50 -25.97
CA THR A 149 -55.52 -31.50 -25.06
C THR A 149 -55.54 -30.23 -24.20
N THR A 150 -55.26 -30.46 -22.92
CA THR A 150 -55.20 -29.53 -21.79
C THR A 150 -54.51 -28.21 -22.12
N THR A 151 -55.22 -27.11 -21.86
CA THR A 151 -54.69 -25.75 -21.87
C THR A 151 -53.78 -25.55 -20.67
N THR A 152 -52.46 -25.74 -20.84
CA THR A 152 -51.48 -25.20 -19.89
C THR A 152 -51.27 -23.74 -20.26
N ASN A 153 -51.99 -22.85 -19.58
CA ASN A 153 -51.69 -21.43 -19.60
C ASN A 153 -50.30 -21.24 -18.98
N ASN A 154 -49.26 -21.14 -19.81
CA ASN A 154 -48.02 -20.51 -19.39
C ASN A 154 -48.26 -19.00 -19.35
N THR A 155 -48.99 -18.58 -18.32
CA THR A 155 -48.82 -17.25 -17.77
C THR A 155 -47.36 -17.21 -17.32
N THR A 156 -46.53 -16.43 -18.00
CA THR A 156 -45.30 -15.92 -17.40
C THR A 156 -45.74 -15.04 -16.23
N ASN A 157 -46.00 -15.71 -15.11
CA ASN A 157 -45.96 -15.09 -13.82
C ASN A 157 -44.51 -14.64 -13.68
N ILE A 158 -44.27 -13.35 -13.99
CA ILE A 158 -43.23 -12.60 -13.33
C ILE A 158 -43.66 -12.61 -11.86
N THR A 159 -43.32 -13.70 -11.20
CA THR A 159 -43.42 -13.83 -9.76
C THR A 159 -42.39 -12.84 -9.25
N VAL A 160 -42.85 -11.69 -8.81
CA VAL A 160 -42.08 -10.79 -7.94
C VAL A 160 -41.90 -11.58 -6.64
N THR A 161 -40.90 -12.46 -6.64
CA THR A 161 -40.57 -13.31 -5.50
C THR A 161 -39.98 -12.41 -4.43
N THR A 162 -40.81 -12.07 -3.45
CA THR A 162 -40.47 -11.67 -2.07
C THR A 162 -39.01 -11.19 -1.83
N ASN A 163 -38.87 -9.87 -1.68
CA ASN A 163 -37.67 -9.05 -1.41
C ASN A 163 -36.77 -9.43 -0.20
N ASN A 164 -36.47 -10.71 0.03
CA ASN A 164 -35.62 -11.18 1.15
C ASN A 164 -34.37 -11.96 0.71
N VAL A 165 -34.11 -12.03 -0.60
CA VAL A 165 -32.90 -12.64 -1.17
C VAL A 165 -31.74 -11.64 -1.13
N LEU A 166 -30.56 -12.10 -0.73
CA LEU A 166 -29.33 -11.31 -0.78
C LEU A 166 -28.59 -11.59 -2.10
N ASN A 167 -28.51 -10.57 -2.96
CA ASN A 167 -27.71 -10.65 -4.18
C ASN A 167 -26.25 -10.26 -3.86
N LEU A 168 -25.34 -11.24 -3.93
CA LEU A 168 -23.89 -11.05 -3.77
C LEU A 168 -23.14 -11.27 -5.09
N SER A 169 -23.82 -11.17 -6.23
CA SER A 169 -23.18 -11.29 -7.54
C SER A 169 -22.14 -10.19 -7.74
N GLN A 170 -21.06 -10.53 -8.44
CA GLN A 170 -19.95 -9.61 -8.72
C GLN A 170 -20.44 -8.31 -9.38
N GLU A 171 -21.35 -8.41 -10.35
CA GLU A 171 -21.91 -7.26 -11.08
C GLU A 171 -22.71 -6.34 -10.16
N HIS A 172 -23.59 -6.90 -9.31
CA HIS A 172 -24.38 -6.13 -8.37
C HIS A 172 -23.50 -5.42 -7.34
N VAL A 173 -22.56 -6.16 -6.74
CA VAL A 173 -21.64 -5.62 -5.72
C VAL A 173 -20.80 -4.49 -6.31
N LYS A 174 -20.19 -4.70 -7.48
CA LYS A 174 -19.39 -3.69 -8.17
C LYS A 174 -20.21 -2.44 -8.52
N LYS A 175 -21.46 -2.62 -8.96
CA LYS A 175 -22.38 -1.52 -9.26
C LYS A 175 -22.67 -0.66 -8.02
N VAL A 176 -23.08 -1.28 -6.91
CA VAL A 176 -23.38 -0.55 -5.67
C VAL A 176 -22.14 0.16 -5.13
N LEU A 177 -20.96 -0.46 -5.20
CA LEU A 177 -19.69 0.16 -4.81
C LEU A 177 -19.39 1.39 -5.68
N THR A 178 -19.50 1.26 -7.00
CA THR A 178 -19.19 2.38 -7.91
C THR A 178 -20.17 3.55 -7.76
N GLU A 179 -21.45 3.26 -7.48
CA GLU A 179 -22.49 4.30 -7.40
C GLU A 179 -22.59 4.97 -6.02
N GLN A 180 -22.23 4.27 -4.93
CA GLN A 180 -22.54 4.73 -3.57
C GLN A 180 -21.35 4.76 -2.60
N LEU A 181 -20.21 4.16 -2.95
CA LEU A 181 -19.03 4.22 -2.07
C LEU A 181 -18.40 5.61 -2.13
N ASP A 182 -18.23 6.23 -0.96
CA ASP A 182 -17.65 7.55 -0.81
C ASP A 182 -16.31 7.49 -0.06
N TYR A 183 -15.44 8.46 -0.29
CA TYR A 183 -14.09 8.50 0.31
C TYR A 183 -14.14 8.52 1.85
N ASN A 184 -15.19 9.07 2.46
CA ASN A 184 -15.36 9.07 3.92
C ASN A 184 -15.47 7.64 4.50
N VAL A 185 -16.04 6.70 3.72
CA VAL A 185 -16.13 5.29 4.11
C VAL A 185 -14.73 4.69 4.23
N VAL A 186 -13.85 5.02 3.29
CA VAL A 186 -12.47 4.51 3.22
C VAL A 186 -11.61 5.13 4.32
N TYR A 187 -11.79 6.43 4.59
CA TYR A 187 -11.09 7.13 5.68
C TYR A 187 -11.48 6.62 7.07
N ALA A 188 -12.65 5.99 7.20
CA ALA A 188 -13.08 5.30 8.42
C ALA A 188 -12.58 3.84 8.51
N GLY A 189 -11.79 3.38 7.53
CA GLY A 189 -11.20 2.04 7.51
C GLY A 189 -12.23 0.92 7.36
N GLN A 190 -11.89 -0.27 7.87
CA GLN A 190 -12.79 -1.42 7.77
C GLN A 190 -14.10 -1.24 8.54
N ALA A 191 -14.08 -0.46 9.62
CA ALA A 191 -15.28 -0.13 10.37
C ALA A 191 -16.25 0.75 9.58
N GLY A 192 -15.71 1.67 8.75
CA GLY A 192 -16.48 2.46 7.80
C GLY A 192 -17.12 1.56 6.74
N LEU A 193 -16.31 0.71 6.11
CA LEU A 193 -16.78 -0.24 5.10
C LEU A 193 -17.88 -1.16 5.66
N ALA A 194 -17.74 -1.68 6.88
CA ALA A 194 -18.76 -2.51 7.51
C ALA A 194 -20.11 -1.79 7.66
N LYS A 195 -20.09 -0.51 8.08
CA LYS A 195 -21.33 0.29 8.17
C LYS A 195 -21.96 0.51 6.79
N PHE A 196 -21.14 0.84 5.81
CA PHE A 196 -21.58 1.04 4.43
C PHE A 196 -22.25 -0.22 3.86
N VAL A 197 -21.58 -1.37 3.96
CA VAL A 197 -22.09 -2.66 3.46
C VAL A 197 -23.39 -3.03 4.17
N VAL A 198 -23.46 -2.90 5.50
CA VAL A 198 -24.70 -3.16 6.24
C VAL A 198 -25.85 -2.28 5.78
N ASP A 199 -25.59 -0.99 5.54
CA ASP A 199 -26.64 -0.05 5.14
C ASP A 199 -27.10 -0.22 3.69
N LYS A 200 -26.15 -0.46 2.77
CA LYS A 200 -26.40 -0.42 1.32
C LYS A 200 -26.58 -1.78 0.67
N MET A 201 -26.12 -2.86 1.31
CA MET A 201 -26.11 -4.20 0.71
C MET A 201 -26.84 -5.25 1.56
N LEU A 202 -26.82 -5.12 2.89
CA LEU A 202 -27.35 -6.18 3.77
C LEU A 202 -28.77 -5.92 4.27
N LYS A 203 -29.42 -4.86 3.79
CA LYS A 203 -30.82 -4.55 4.06
C LYS A 203 -31.63 -4.64 2.78
N ASN A 204 -32.88 -5.06 2.89
CA ASN A 204 -33.82 -5.01 1.77
C ASN A 204 -34.39 -3.59 1.56
N GLN A 205 -35.24 -3.43 0.54
CA GLN A 205 -35.92 -2.16 0.24
C GLN A 205 -36.80 -1.64 1.38
N ALA A 206 -37.21 -2.50 2.32
CA ALA A 206 -37.96 -2.12 3.52
C ALA A 206 -37.05 -1.80 4.73
N GLY A 207 -35.73 -1.76 4.54
CA GLY A 207 -34.74 -1.52 5.59
C GLY A 207 -34.52 -2.69 6.54
N LYS A 208 -35.14 -3.84 6.28
CA LYS A 208 -34.98 -5.05 7.10
C LYS A 208 -33.68 -5.75 6.74
N LEU A 209 -32.92 -6.10 7.77
CA LEU A 209 -31.68 -6.84 7.64
C LEU A 209 -31.93 -8.26 7.09
N ILE A 210 -31.24 -8.61 6.00
CA ILE A 210 -31.32 -9.90 5.30
C ILE A 210 -30.06 -10.76 5.42
N TYR A 211 -29.00 -10.22 6.03
CA TYR A 211 -27.78 -10.94 6.42
C TYR A 211 -27.58 -10.79 7.93
N ARG A 212 -27.81 -11.84 8.71
CA ARG A 212 -27.89 -11.79 10.17
C ARG A 212 -26.78 -12.57 10.85
N CYS A 213 -26.19 -12.02 11.91
CA CYS A 213 -25.30 -12.76 12.80
C CYS A 213 -26.11 -13.62 13.76
N VAL A 214 -26.00 -14.94 13.66
CA VAL A 214 -26.75 -15.89 14.50
C VAL A 214 -25.93 -16.44 15.66
N ASP A 215 -24.60 -16.44 15.54
CA ASP A 215 -23.67 -16.78 16.61
C ASP A 215 -22.48 -15.81 16.58
N PRO A 216 -22.51 -14.74 17.40
CA PRO A 216 -21.43 -13.77 17.48
C PRO A 216 -20.10 -14.38 17.94
N SER A 217 -20.13 -15.42 18.79
CA SER A 217 -18.92 -16.06 19.32
C SER A 217 -18.13 -16.79 18.23
N ARG A 218 -18.84 -17.36 17.26
CA ARG A 218 -18.27 -18.04 16.09
C ARG A 218 -18.23 -17.16 14.84
N GLN A 219 -18.76 -15.94 14.92
CA GLN A 219 -19.01 -15.07 13.78
C GLN A 219 -19.77 -15.81 12.67
N MET A 220 -20.85 -16.51 13.03
CA MET A 220 -21.70 -17.22 12.08
C MET A 220 -22.79 -16.27 11.57
N PHE A 221 -22.91 -16.18 10.24
CA PHE A 221 -23.93 -15.38 9.59
C PHE A 221 -24.87 -16.26 8.76
N GLU A 222 -26.12 -15.84 8.65
CA GLU A 222 -27.16 -16.50 7.85
C GLU A 222 -27.84 -15.49 6.91
N PHE A 223 -28.03 -15.91 5.67
CA PHE A 223 -28.78 -15.18 4.65
C PHE A 223 -29.45 -16.15 3.67
N VAL A 224 -30.42 -15.65 2.91
CA VAL A 224 -31.07 -16.42 1.84
C VAL A 224 -30.46 -16.02 0.50
N ASP A 225 -30.00 -17.00 -0.28
CA ASP A 225 -29.38 -16.77 -1.59
C ASP A 225 -30.40 -16.62 -2.73
N GLU A 226 -29.91 -16.43 -3.95
CA GLU A 226 -30.73 -16.27 -5.17
C GLU A 226 -31.61 -17.47 -5.50
N HIS A 227 -31.27 -18.66 -4.97
CA HIS A 227 -32.05 -19.88 -5.13
C HIS A 227 -33.10 -20.07 -4.03
N GLY A 228 -33.14 -19.17 -3.04
CA GLY A 228 -34.03 -19.27 -1.88
C GLY A 228 -33.49 -20.16 -0.76
N GLU A 229 -32.24 -20.60 -0.85
CA GLU A 229 -31.62 -21.48 0.14
C GLU A 229 -31.01 -20.69 1.29
N THR A 230 -31.14 -21.21 2.52
CA THR A 230 -30.50 -20.59 3.68
C THR A 230 -29.02 -20.96 3.72
N VAL A 231 -28.18 -19.96 3.51
CA VAL A 231 -26.73 -20.10 3.48
C VAL A 231 -26.13 -19.63 4.80
N ARG A 232 -25.28 -20.50 5.37
CA ARG A 232 -24.41 -20.15 6.50
C ARG A 232 -23.05 -19.66 6.00
N ASP A 233 -22.62 -18.53 6.51
CA ASP A 233 -21.38 -17.86 6.17
C ASP A 233 -20.54 -17.66 7.44
N MET A 234 -19.55 -18.53 7.62
CA MET A 234 -18.67 -18.49 8.77
C MET A 234 -17.64 -17.39 8.59
N LYS A 235 -17.47 -16.52 9.60
CA LYS A 235 -16.53 -15.38 9.57
C LYS A 235 -16.74 -14.44 8.39
N ALA A 236 -17.97 -14.36 7.85
CA ALA A 236 -18.30 -13.53 6.69
C ALA A 236 -17.41 -13.78 5.45
N GLU A 237 -16.90 -15.00 5.28
CA GLU A 237 -16.01 -15.36 4.17
C GLU A 237 -16.67 -15.14 2.81
N LYS A 238 -17.94 -15.54 2.64
CA LYS A 238 -18.67 -15.34 1.38
C LYS A 238 -18.89 -13.87 1.09
N LEU A 239 -19.33 -13.11 2.09
CA LEU A 239 -19.51 -11.67 1.95
C LEU A 239 -18.20 -10.96 1.56
N ILE A 240 -17.10 -11.28 2.25
CA ILE A 240 -15.79 -10.68 1.96
C ILE A 240 -15.32 -11.06 0.55
N GLN A 241 -15.47 -12.33 0.17
CA GLN A 241 -15.10 -12.80 -1.16
C GLN A 241 -15.86 -12.05 -2.26
N SER A 242 -17.18 -11.90 -2.12
CA SER A 242 -18.00 -11.12 -3.06
C SER A 242 -17.57 -9.65 -3.13
N LEU A 243 -17.22 -9.02 -2.01
CA LEU A 243 -16.69 -7.66 -1.99
C LEU A 243 -15.35 -7.54 -2.73
N LEU A 244 -14.45 -8.52 -2.55
CA LEU A 244 -13.15 -8.55 -3.23
C LEU A 244 -13.31 -8.77 -4.74
N GLU A 245 -14.20 -9.67 -5.15
CA GLU A 245 -14.56 -9.89 -6.56
C GLU A 245 -15.20 -8.65 -7.20
N GLY A 246 -15.99 -7.90 -6.42
CA GLY A 246 -16.55 -6.60 -6.78
C GLY A 246 -15.54 -5.45 -6.80
N GLU A 247 -14.23 -5.73 -6.66
CA GLU A 247 -13.13 -4.76 -6.68
C GLU A 247 -13.21 -3.67 -5.57
N VAL A 248 -13.79 -3.98 -4.39
CA VAL A 248 -13.98 -3.02 -3.28
C VAL A 248 -12.71 -2.25 -2.89
N ILE A 249 -11.55 -2.92 -2.90
CA ILE A 249 -10.28 -2.30 -2.53
C ILE A 249 -9.89 -1.25 -3.57
N LYS A 250 -9.95 -1.62 -4.85
CA LYS A 250 -9.55 -0.74 -5.96
C LYS A 250 -10.49 0.47 -6.06
N ILE A 251 -11.80 0.22 -6.10
CA ILE A 251 -12.82 1.29 -6.19
C ILE A 251 -12.70 2.24 -5.00
N GLY A 252 -12.56 1.71 -3.79
CA GLY A 252 -12.41 2.54 -2.59
C GLY A 252 -11.13 3.38 -2.60
N LEU A 253 -9.99 2.81 -3.01
CA LEU A 253 -8.73 3.55 -3.08
C LEU A 253 -8.76 4.64 -4.17
N ASP A 254 -9.38 4.36 -5.32
CA ASP A 254 -9.57 5.34 -6.39
C ASP A 254 -10.47 6.50 -5.90
N GLU A 255 -11.53 6.22 -5.15
CA GLU A 255 -12.38 7.25 -4.54
C GLU A 255 -11.63 8.06 -3.48
N ALA A 256 -10.89 7.38 -2.60
CA ALA A 256 -10.09 8.02 -1.56
C ALA A 256 -8.99 8.94 -2.11
N ALA A 257 -8.44 8.62 -3.28
CA ALA A 257 -7.43 9.43 -3.96
C ALA A 257 -7.99 10.80 -4.39
N LYS A 258 -9.27 10.87 -4.80
CA LYS A 258 -9.94 12.15 -5.15
C LYS A 258 -9.96 13.11 -3.96
N GLY A 259 -10.15 12.59 -2.75
CA GLY A 259 -10.14 13.35 -1.50
C GLY A 259 -8.73 13.63 -0.94
N TRP A 260 -7.67 13.02 -1.48
CA TRP A 260 -6.35 13.06 -0.85
C TRP A 260 -5.49 14.26 -1.27
N ASN A 261 -5.55 14.63 -2.55
CA ASN A 261 -4.65 15.61 -3.14
C ASN A 261 -5.31 16.98 -3.26
N THR A 262 -4.88 17.90 -2.40
CA THR A 262 -5.23 19.33 -2.48
C THR A 262 -4.01 20.17 -2.88
N GLU A 263 -4.23 21.42 -3.27
CA GLU A 263 -3.15 22.38 -3.54
C GLU A 263 -2.31 22.70 -2.29
N ASP A 264 -2.82 22.44 -1.09
CA ASP A 264 -2.12 22.66 0.18
C ASP A 264 -1.35 21.41 0.63
N ASN A 265 -0.03 21.48 0.47
CA ASN A 265 0.88 20.39 0.84
C ASN A 265 0.88 20.07 2.35
N ARG A 266 0.57 21.04 3.21
CA ARG A 266 0.49 20.83 4.66
C ARG A 266 -0.76 20.02 5.01
N LEU A 267 -1.90 20.35 4.40
CA LEU A 267 -3.13 19.56 4.55
C LEU A 267 -2.96 18.13 4.04
N ASN A 268 -2.27 17.93 2.92
CA ASN A 268 -2.01 16.58 2.40
C ASN A 268 -1.16 15.74 3.39
N THR A 269 -0.16 16.36 4.04
CA THR A 269 0.67 15.71 5.06
C THR A 269 -0.17 15.34 6.30
N GLU A 270 -1.01 16.26 6.77
CA GLU A 270 -1.88 16.03 7.93
C GLU A 270 -2.92 14.95 7.66
N ARG A 271 -3.55 14.96 6.47
CA ARG A 271 -4.45 13.89 6.02
C ARG A 271 -3.77 12.54 5.98
N THR A 272 -2.52 12.49 5.53
CA THR A 272 -1.74 11.25 5.50
C THR A 272 -1.50 10.71 6.91
N ASN A 273 -1.20 11.58 7.88
CA ASN A 273 -1.02 11.17 9.27
C ASN A 273 -2.31 10.70 9.93
N VAL A 274 -3.44 11.36 9.66
CA VAL A 274 -4.73 11.07 10.29
C VAL A 274 -5.42 9.85 9.66
N PHE A 275 -5.51 9.81 8.33
CA PHE A 275 -6.28 8.80 7.61
C PHE A 275 -5.43 7.66 7.06
N GLY A 276 -4.12 7.85 6.90
CA GLY A 276 -3.19 6.83 6.37
C GLY A 276 -3.35 5.46 7.02
N PRO A 277 -3.30 5.34 8.37
CA PRO A 277 -3.48 4.06 9.04
C PRO A 277 -4.82 3.38 8.73
N LYS A 278 -5.90 4.16 8.60
CA LYS A 278 -7.24 3.64 8.30
C LYS A 278 -7.41 3.22 6.86
N VAL A 279 -6.79 3.94 5.93
CA VAL A 279 -6.78 3.56 4.52
C VAL A 279 -5.90 2.34 4.29
N SER A 280 -4.78 2.19 5.01
CA SER A 280 -4.01 0.95 5.02
C SER A 280 -4.81 -0.22 5.60
N GLU A 281 -5.51 -0.02 6.73
CA GLU A 281 -6.41 -1.02 7.32
C GLU A 281 -7.48 -1.44 6.30
N TYR A 282 -8.08 -0.50 5.55
CA TYR A 282 -9.04 -0.79 4.48
C TYR A 282 -8.43 -1.61 3.34
N ALA A 283 -7.25 -1.22 2.85
CA ALA A 283 -6.56 -1.88 1.74
C ALA A 283 -6.14 -3.32 2.07
N GLU A 284 -5.97 -3.64 3.35
CA GLU A 284 -5.60 -4.97 3.83
C GLU A 284 -6.80 -5.89 4.10
N LEU A 285 -8.01 -5.54 3.66
CA LEU A 285 -9.23 -6.36 3.86
C LEU A 285 -9.04 -7.83 3.44
N ASN A 286 -8.27 -8.11 2.39
CA ASN A 286 -7.99 -9.47 1.92
C ASN A 286 -7.00 -10.24 2.83
N ARG A 287 -6.16 -9.56 3.61
CA ARG A 287 -5.14 -10.16 4.49
C ARG A 287 -5.61 -10.24 5.93
N ASN A 288 -6.24 -9.18 6.42
CA ASN A 288 -6.74 -9.07 7.78
C ASN A 288 -8.08 -8.35 7.79
N ASN A 289 -9.18 -9.10 7.85
CA ASN A 289 -10.55 -8.57 7.90
C ASN A 289 -11.17 -8.66 9.31
N THR A 290 -10.34 -8.69 10.37
CA THR A 290 -10.84 -8.87 11.74
C THR A 290 -11.72 -7.70 12.21
N VAL A 291 -11.33 -6.47 11.89
CA VAL A 291 -12.10 -5.27 12.23
C VAL A 291 -13.42 -5.25 11.47
N PHE A 292 -13.38 -5.54 10.17
CA PHE A 292 -14.58 -5.66 9.34
C PHE A 292 -15.57 -6.69 9.91
N ARG A 293 -15.12 -7.93 10.12
CA ARG A 293 -15.96 -9.04 10.62
C ARG A 293 -16.57 -8.74 11.98
N SER A 294 -15.75 -8.24 12.91
CA SER A 294 -16.23 -7.84 14.24
C SER A 294 -17.29 -6.74 14.14
N LYS A 295 -17.09 -5.78 13.23
CA LYS A 295 -18.03 -4.66 13.09
C LYS A 295 -19.33 -5.09 12.41
N VAL A 296 -19.26 -5.89 11.34
CA VAL A 296 -20.45 -6.47 10.70
C VAL A 296 -21.24 -7.30 11.72
N SER A 297 -20.59 -8.19 12.47
CA SER A 297 -21.24 -8.97 13.53
C SER A 297 -22.00 -8.08 14.52
N SER A 298 -21.38 -6.99 15.00
CA SER A 298 -22.03 -6.07 15.93
C SER A 298 -23.23 -5.31 15.35
N LEU A 299 -23.28 -5.14 14.03
CA LEU A 299 -24.32 -4.39 13.32
C LEU A 299 -25.45 -5.29 12.80
N THR A 300 -25.22 -6.60 12.75
CA THR A 300 -26.15 -7.58 12.17
C THR A 300 -26.67 -8.61 13.16
N THR A 301 -26.37 -8.45 14.46
CA THR A 301 -26.94 -9.25 15.55
C THR A 301 -28.39 -8.82 15.84
#